data_AF-A0AA38XPL8-F1
#
_entry.id   AF-A0AA38XPL8-F1
#
_cell.length_a   1.000
_cell.length_b   1.000
_cell.length_c   1.000
_cell.angle_alpha   90.00
_cell.angle_beta   90.00
_cell.angle_gamma   90.00
#
_symmetry.space_group_name_H-M   'P 1'
#
loop_
_entity.id
_entity.type
_entity.pdbx_description
1 polymer ?
#
loop_
_entity_poly.entity_id
_entity_poly.type
_entity_poly.pdbx_seq_one_letter_code
_entity_poly.pdbx_strand_id
1 'polypeptide(L)'
;MTNTSITSPTLRADALEKGFVSGDVHVPVLRGLSLDIYPSELTLVSGPSGCGKSTLLSLMSGLSTPDGGRVHALGQDVSHMTRSEVERFRLHHVGFVFQGFNLFPALTALEQVQLPLGYRGMRNRDSEPLARQALDEVGLSHRSHMRPAQLSGGEKQRVAVARAFAKSPTLIFADEPTSALDAENGQRVIDILHRYARTHQATVLCVSHDPRLIRHADRVIAMEDGTVRDDRRQNETGAPVPAPPAASTSTSASAGKVAVARGIIDVEGGLIALVPAMDGSVSTAPVKEGAVVRKGDVLLSLDGALLEQEVGMANADLALATDRLRGSQAQLRELERNATRLATGASEGVSSNQQADAARQQLAGVRADVDVAGAQVEMAQHKLEHARLKLRQMSLTAPDAGTVVGQVPGVGAFVQAGKPAMSLLPARPLQVRAELSAAYADAVQVGMRATVVIDSDGTEGKPLPVARVVRISPVFAPARLPEDAGRGVAKVVECVLEFESAAKARVGQHVRVEFRK
;
A
#
# COMPACT_ATOMS: atom_id res chain seq x y z
N MET A 1 -11.04 44.56 -6.68
CA MET A 1 -9.67 44.28 -6.21
C MET A 1 -9.79 43.45 -4.95
N THR A 2 -9.64 42.13 -5.05
CA THR A 2 -9.64 41.21 -3.91
C THR A 2 -8.20 40.85 -3.57
N ASN A 3 -7.85 41.03 -2.30
CA ASN A 3 -6.47 41.09 -1.85
C ASN A 3 -5.92 39.67 -1.57
N THR A 4 -5.47 38.98 -2.61
CA THR A 4 -4.73 37.72 -2.44
C THR A 4 -3.34 38.04 -1.90
N SER A 5 -3.16 37.97 -0.59
CA SER A 5 -1.85 38.00 0.04
C SER A 5 -1.00 36.87 -0.53
N ILE A 6 0.10 37.22 -1.22
CA ILE A 6 0.97 36.25 -1.90
C ILE A 6 1.77 35.48 -0.83
N THR A 7 1.20 34.39 -0.31
CA THR A 7 1.94 33.41 0.47
C THR A 7 2.99 32.76 -0.42
N SER A 8 4.26 32.89 -0.07
CA SER A 8 5.34 32.20 -0.79
C SER A 8 5.25 30.68 -0.58
N PRO A 9 5.59 29.86 -1.59
CA PRO A 9 5.59 28.41 -1.44
C PRO A 9 6.64 27.98 -0.40
N THR A 10 6.22 27.10 0.51
CA THR A 10 7.11 26.47 1.51
C THR A 10 7.93 25.33 0.92
N LEU A 11 7.51 24.80 -0.22
CA LEU A 11 8.17 23.68 -0.90
C LEU A 11 7.95 23.80 -2.41
N ARG A 12 9.03 23.78 -3.20
CA ARG A 12 9.03 23.98 -4.65
C ARG A 12 9.93 22.95 -5.34
N ALA A 13 9.38 22.30 -6.35
CA ALA A 13 10.11 21.57 -7.38
C ALA A 13 10.35 22.49 -8.59
N ASP A 14 11.58 22.53 -9.09
CA ASP A 14 11.95 23.24 -10.31
C ASP A 14 12.59 22.24 -11.29
N ALA A 15 11.91 21.99 -12.42
CA ALA A 15 12.33 21.09 -13.48
C ALA A 15 12.87 19.71 -13.02
N LEU A 16 12.24 19.06 -12.04
CA LEU A 16 12.73 17.80 -11.47
C LEU A 16 12.76 16.65 -12.47
N GLU A 17 13.94 16.05 -12.60
CA GLU A 17 14.21 14.86 -13.39
C GLU A 17 14.76 13.74 -12.51
N LYS A 18 14.26 12.52 -12.76
CA LYS A 18 14.76 11.31 -12.10
C LYS A 18 14.56 10.10 -12.98
N GLY A 19 15.61 9.30 -13.13
CA GLY A 19 15.54 7.97 -13.72
C GLY A 19 16.03 6.87 -12.76
N PHE A 20 15.79 5.63 -13.16
CA PHE A 20 16.39 4.46 -12.54
C PHE A 20 16.95 3.54 -13.62
N VAL A 21 18.07 2.88 -13.33
CA VAL A 21 18.71 1.93 -14.23
C VAL A 21 18.20 0.52 -13.90
N SER A 22 17.72 -0.20 -14.91
CA SER A 22 17.23 -1.58 -14.81
C SER A 22 17.92 -2.43 -15.87
N GLY A 23 19.03 -3.09 -15.49
CA GLY A 23 19.96 -3.67 -16.46
C GLY A 23 20.65 -2.54 -17.24
N ASP A 24 20.68 -2.64 -18.57
CA ASP A 24 21.25 -1.60 -19.44
C ASP A 24 20.24 -0.49 -19.81
N VAL A 25 18.99 -0.56 -19.33
CA VAL A 25 17.92 0.38 -19.68
C VAL A 25 17.76 1.46 -18.61
N HIS A 26 17.94 2.72 -19.01
CA HIS A 26 17.60 3.88 -18.19
C HIS A 26 16.11 4.24 -18.35
N VAL A 27 15.34 4.13 -17.27
CA VAL A 27 13.89 4.40 -17.23
C VAL A 27 13.64 5.77 -16.58
N PRO A 28 13.28 6.82 -17.34
CA PRO A 28 12.95 8.14 -16.77
C PRO A 28 11.56 8.11 -16.10
N VAL A 29 11.54 8.36 -14.79
CA VAL A 29 10.36 8.34 -13.91
C VAL A 29 9.79 9.73 -13.66
N LEU A 30 10.62 10.78 -13.62
CA LEU A 30 10.18 12.19 -13.59
C LEU A 30 10.86 12.95 -14.74
N ARG A 31 10.10 13.85 -15.38
CA ARG A 31 10.48 14.48 -16.66
C ARG A 31 10.25 16.00 -16.60
N GLY A 32 11.20 16.72 -16.00
CA GLY A 32 11.15 18.19 -15.89
C GLY A 32 10.00 18.72 -15.01
N LEU A 33 9.60 17.99 -13.98
CA LEU A 33 8.42 18.32 -13.18
C LEU A 33 8.68 19.56 -12.31
N SER A 34 7.89 20.61 -12.53
CA SER A 34 7.89 21.83 -11.71
C SER A 34 6.58 21.94 -10.92
N LEU A 35 6.65 22.28 -9.64
CA LEU A 35 5.50 22.29 -8.74
C LEU A 35 5.74 23.12 -7.47
N ASP A 36 4.87 24.08 -7.18
CA ASP A 36 4.84 24.85 -5.93
C ASP A 36 3.78 24.32 -4.96
N ILE A 37 4.15 24.08 -3.70
CA ILE A 37 3.28 23.71 -2.57
C ILE A 37 3.34 24.79 -1.49
N TYR A 38 2.19 25.12 -0.89
CA TYR A 38 2.02 26.27 0.00
C TYR A 38 1.84 25.85 1.46
N PRO A 39 2.10 26.75 2.44
CA PRO A 39 1.86 26.45 3.85
C PRO A 39 0.37 26.29 4.17
N SER A 40 0.07 25.61 5.28
CA SER A 40 -1.29 25.42 5.83
C SER A 40 -2.29 24.67 4.94
N GLU A 41 -1.84 23.98 3.88
CA GLU A 41 -2.68 23.19 2.98
C GLU A 41 -2.31 21.69 3.02
N LEU A 42 -3.32 20.82 2.93
CA LEU A 42 -3.16 19.40 2.59
C LEU A 42 -3.22 19.26 1.07
N THR A 43 -2.06 19.10 0.43
CA THR A 43 -1.97 18.76 -0.99
C THR A 43 -1.91 17.25 -1.17
N LEU A 44 -2.83 16.72 -1.98
CA LEU A 44 -2.84 15.33 -2.41
C LEU A 44 -2.33 15.21 -3.85
N VAL A 45 -1.33 14.36 -4.05
CA VAL A 45 -0.85 13.92 -5.36
C VAL A 45 -1.46 12.55 -5.67
N SER A 46 -2.25 12.49 -6.74
CA SER A 46 -2.96 11.27 -7.17
C SER A 46 -2.58 10.86 -8.59
N GLY A 47 -2.78 9.59 -8.93
CA GLY A 47 -2.41 9.03 -10.23
C GLY A 47 -2.14 7.53 -10.18
N PRO A 48 -1.98 6.85 -11.34
CA PRO A 48 -1.77 5.40 -11.41
C PRO A 48 -0.55 4.90 -10.64
N SER A 49 -0.53 3.61 -10.29
CA SER A 49 0.67 2.96 -9.76
C SER A 49 1.81 3.03 -10.79
N GLY A 50 3.02 3.37 -10.35
CA GLY A 50 4.18 3.54 -11.22
C GLY A 50 4.39 4.93 -11.85
N CYS A 51 3.43 5.87 -11.78
CA CYS A 51 3.58 7.19 -12.43
C CYS A 51 4.56 8.19 -11.76
N GLY A 52 5.39 7.74 -10.80
CA GLY A 52 6.42 8.55 -10.15
C GLY A 52 6.03 9.27 -8.86
N LYS A 53 4.83 9.04 -8.29
CA LYS A 53 4.35 9.73 -7.06
C LYS A 53 5.31 9.62 -5.87
N SER A 54 5.65 8.41 -5.45
CA SER A 54 6.56 8.17 -4.31
C SER A 54 8.00 8.60 -4.63
N THR A 55 8.38 8.63 -5.91
CA THR A 55 9.65 9.23 -6.37
C THR A 55 9.65 10.73 -6.15
N LEU A 56 8.61 11.45 -6.58
CA LEU A 56 8.46 12.89 -6.32
C LEU A 56 8.50 13.19 -4.82
N LEU A 57 7.76 12.43 -4.02
CA LEU A 57 7.72 12.60 -2.56
C LEU A 57 9.10 12.32 -1.92
N SER A 58 9.85 11.33 -2.41
CA SER A 58 11.22 11.02 -1.96
C SER A 58 12.21 12.15 -2.27
N LEU A 59 12.12 12.77 -3.45
CA LEU A 59 12.93 13.94 -3.82
C LEU A 59 12.58 15.16 -2.96
N MET A 60 11.28 15.49 -2.90
CA MET A 60 10.77 16.67 -2.20
C MET A 60 11.04 16.64 -0.68
N SER A 61 11.18 15.43 -0.11
CA SER A 61 11.53 15.23 1.31
C SER A 61 13.03 15.10 1.60
N GLY A 62 13.88 15.14 0.57
CA GLY A 62 15.33 14.94 0.71
C GLY A 62 15.74 13.50 1.08
N LEU A 63 14.90 12.50 0.77
CA LEU A 63 15.27 11.08 0.90
C LEU A 63 16.10 10.58 -0.30
N SER A 64 15.96 11.21 -1.46
CA SER A 64 16.75 10.93 -2.66
C SER A 64 17.15 12.23 -3.34
N THR A 65 18.27 12.21 -4.06
CA THR A 65 18.73 13.34 -4.88
C THR A 65 18.15 13.27 -6.29
N PRO A 66 17.71 14.39 -6.88
CA PRO A 66 17.29 14.41 -8.27
C PRO A 66 18.49 14.18 -9.20
N ASP A 67 18.23 13.74 -10.44
CA ASP A 67 19.26 13.64 -11.48
C ASP A 67 19.38 14.97 -12.26
N GLY A 68 18.29 15.74 -12.29
CA GLY A 68 18.22 17.11 -12.83
C GLY A 68 17.13 17.93 -12.13
N GLY A 69 17.21 19.26 -12.23
CA GLY A 69 16.31 20.17 -11.52
C GLY A 69 16.72 20.45 -10.06
N ARG A 70 15.84 21.11 -9.29
CA ARG A 70 16.08 21.54 -7.90
C ARG A 70 14.85 21.36 -7.01
N VAL A 71 15.10 21.07 -5.73
CA VAL A 71 14.11 21.11 -4.65
C VAL A 71 14.44 22.26 -3.71
N HIS A 72 13.54 23.23 -3.61
CA HIS A 72 13.61 24.29 -2.61
C HIS A 72 12.60 24.02 -1.50
N ALA A 73 13.05 24.03 -0.24
CA ALA A 73 12.19 23.84 0.92
C ALA A 73 12.51 24.87 1.99
N LEU A 74 11.48 25.58 2.49
CA LEU A 74 11.62 26.67 3.48
C LEU A 74 12.63 27.75 3.05
N GLY A 75 12.68 28.04 1.74
CA GLY A 75 13.63 28.99 1.13
C GLY A 75 15.06 28.47 0.94
N GLN A 76 15.36 27.21 1.28
CA GLN A 76 16.68 26.60 1.14
C GLN A 76 16.71 25.63 -0.04
N ASP A 77 17.79 25.61 -0.83
CA ASP A 77 18.02 24.62 -1.89
C ASP A 77 18.49 23.30 -1.27
N VAL A 78 17.58 22.32 -1.15
CA VAL A 78 17.84 21.01 -0.54
C VAL A 78 18.67 20.13 -1.47
N SER A 79 18.60 20.35 -2.80
CA SER A 79 19.36 19.58 -3.79
C SER A 79 20.87 19.87 -3.74
N HIS A 80 21.26 21.05 -3.26
CA HIS A 80 22.66 21.44 -3.09
C HIS A 80 23.24 21.18 -1.69
N MET A 81 22.42 20.74 -0.72
CA MET A 81 22.89 20.42 0.63
C MET A 81 23.78 19.16 0.64
N THR A 82 24.82 19.17 1.47
CA THR A 82 25.55 17.93 1.78
C THR A 82 24.65 16.95 2.53
N ARG A 83 25.00 15.66 2.50
CA ARG A 83 24.23 14.60 3.19
C ARG A 83 23.92 14.93 4.65
N SER A 84 24.89 15.45 5.40
CA SER A 84 24.70 15.80 6.82
C SER A 84 23.83 17.05 7.02
N GLU A 85 23.81 17.97 6.06
CA GLU A 85 22.88 19.10 6.06
C GLU A 85 21.45 18.65 5.75
N VAL A 86 21.25 17.75 4.77
CA VAL A 86 19.94 17.14 4.49
C VAL A 86 19.44 16.33 5.69
N GLU A 87 20.31 15.54 6.34
CA GLU A 87 19.98 14.78 7.55
C GLU A 87 19.55 15.72 8.69
N ARG A 88 20.25 16.85 8.89
CA ARG A 88 19.88 17.87 9.89
C ARG A 88 18.60 18.61 9.51
N PHE A 89 18.44 19.03 8.26
CA PHE A 89 17.22 19.66 7.75
C PHE A 89 16.00 18.77 7.98
N ARG A 90 16.10 17.49 7.59
CA ARG A 90 15.07 16.49 7.83
C ARG A 90 14.80 16.28 9.32
N LEU A 91 15.84 16.22 10.15
CA LEU A 91 15.70 16.08 11.59
C LEU A 91 14.91 17.24 12.22
N HIS A 92 15.11 18.48 11.79
CA HIS A 92 14.42 19.65 12.34
C HIS A 92 13.04 19.95 11.71
N HIS A 93 12.90 19.81 10.39
CA HIS A 93 11.75 20.37 9.65
C HIS A 93 10.77 19.35 9.06
N VAL A 94 11.20 18.09 8.89
CA VAL A 94 10.47 17.10 8.07
C VAL A 94 9.88 15.97 8.91
N GLY A 95 8.55 15.86 8.94
CA GLY A 95 7.81 14.68 9.35
C GLY A 95 7.59 13.74 8.16
N PHE A 96 7.64 12.43 8.38
CA PHE A 96 7.42 11.45 7.31
C PHE A 96 6.54 10.28 7.80
N VAL A 97 5.51 9.97 7.03
CA VAL A 97 4.60 8.84 7.22
C VAL A 97 4.75 7.91 6.02
N PHE A 98 5.15 6.67 6.25
CA PHE A 98 5.37 5.67 5.21
C PHE A 98 4.11 4.81 4.98
N GLN A 99 4.05 4.15 3.82
CA GLN A 99 3.00 3.19 3.45
C GLN A 99 2.95 2.00 4.41
N GLY A 100 4.12 1.49 4.80
CA GLY A 100 4.27 0.58 5.94
C GLY A 100 4.42 1.37 7.24
N PHE A 101 3.77 0.91 8.33
CA PHE A 101 3.83 1.57 9.64
C PHE A 101 5.27 1.85 10.13
N ASN A 102 6.22 0.99 9.73
CA ASN A 102 7.65 1.09 10.04
C ASN A 102 7.92 1.33 11.54
N LEU A 103 7.16 0.62 12.40
CA LEU A 103 7.26 0.68 13.86
C LEU A 103 8.19 -0.44 14.37
N PHE A 104 9.07 -0.11 15.31
CA PHE A 104 10.00 -1.08 15.90
C PHE A 104 9.25 -2.03 16.86
N PRO A 105 9.19 -3.36 16.65
CA PRO A 105 8.32 -4.25 17.42
C PRO A 105 8.53 -4.25 18.95
N ALA A 106 9.77 -3.97 19.40
CA ALA A 106 10.13 -3.93 20.82
C ALA A 106 9.63 -2.68 21.55
N LEU A 107 9.42 -1.57 20.85
CA LEU A 107 9.14 -0.25 21.43
C LEU A 107 7.63 0.01 21.57
N THR A 108 7.21 0.52 22.72
CA THR A 108 5.86 1.02 23.00
C THR A 108 5.52 2.26 22.16
N ALA A 109 4.24 2.58 21.99
CA ALA A 109 3.79 3.75 21.24
C ALA A 109 4.46 5.06 21.71
N LEU A 110 4.69 5.23 23.02
CA LEU A 110 5.41 6.38 23.58
C LEU A 110 6.87 6.42 23.12
N GLU A 111 7.60 5.31 23.26
CA GLU A 111 9.02 5.22 22.87
C GLU A 111 9.21 5.45 21.36
N GLN A 112 8.30 4.96 20.51
CA GLN A 112 8.33 5.18 19.05
C GLN A 112 8.28 6.68 18.71
N VAL A 113 7.47 7.44 19.45
CA VAL A 113 7.25 8.87 19.27
C VAL A 113 8.38 9.69 19.91
N GLN A 114 9.05 9.17 20.95
CA GLN A 114 10.24 9.77 21.55
C GLN A 114 11.50 9.67 20.67
N LEU A 115 11.64 8.63 19.82
CA LEU A 115 12.82 8.44 18.95
C LEU A 115 13.30 9.72 18.22
N PRO A 116 12.46 10.43 17.42
CA PRO A 116 12.89 11.65 16.72
C PRO A 116 13.34 12.79 17.65
N LEU A 117 12.83 12.83 18.89
CA LEU A 117 13.24 13.81 19.91
C LEU A 117 14.60 13.44 20.52
N GLY A 118 14.85 12.15 20.74
CA GLY A 118 16.17 11.64 21.13
C GLY A 118 17.24 11.98 20.09
N TYR A 119 16.94 11.85 18.79
CA TYR A 119 17.85 12.28 17.73
C TYR A 119 18.09 13.79 17.68
N ARG A 120 17.18 14.63 18.21
CA ARG A 120 17.41 16.07 18.44
C ARG A 120 18.26 16.36 19.69
N GLY A 121 18.75 15.34 20.39
CA GLY A 121 19.55 15.46 21.61
C GLY A 121 18.74 15.68 22.89
N MET A 122 17.40 15.52 22.84
CA MET A 122 16.55 15.70 24.02
C MET A 122 16.66 14.52 24.98
N ARG A 123 16.71 14.80 26.28
CA ARG A 123 16.70 13.78 27.34
C ARG A 123 15.28 13.27 27.55
N ASN A 124 15.13 12.03 28.05
CA ASN A 124 13.81 11.40 28.26
C ASN A 124 12.83 12.28 29.06
N ARG A 125 13.32 12.98 30.09
CA ARG A 125 12.51 13.91 30.92
C ARG A 125 11.85 15.02 30.09
N ASP A 126 12.51 15.48 29.03
CA ASP A 126 12.08 16.60 28.20
C ASP A 126 11.35 16.11 26.93
N SER A 127 11.66 14.90 26.45
CA SER A 127 11.02 14.30 25.28
C SER A 127 9.69 13.59 25.59
N GLU A 128 9.50 13.05 26.80
CA GLU A 128 8.27 12.35 27.18
C GLU A 128 7.02 13.25 27.11
N PRO A 129 6.99 14.50 27.62
CA PRO A 129 5.81 15.35 27.55
C PRO A 129 5.39 15.65 26.10
N LEU A 130 6.35 15.93 25.22
CA LEU A 130 6.11 16.18 23.80
C LEU A 130 5.61 14.92 23.07
N ALA A 131 6.17 13.76 23.38
CA ALA A 131 5.72 12.50 22.80
C ALA A 131 4.31 12.11 23.28
N ARG A 132 3.95 12.43 24.53
CA ARG A 132 2.57 12.28 25.03
C ARG A 132 1.63 13.25 24.34
N GLN A 133 2.00 14.51 24.14
CA GLN A 133 1.19 15.48 23.39
C GLN A 133 0.93 15.01 21.95
N ALA A 134 1.94 14.56 21.22
CA ALA A 134 1.77 14.05 19.86
C ALA A 134 0.92 12.76 19.79
N LEU A 135 0.94 11.92 20.84
CA LEU A 135 -0.01 10.81 20.98
C LEU A 135 -1.44 11.26 21.30
N ASP A 136 -1.62 12.40 21.97
CA ASP A 136 -2.94 12.98 22.27
C ASP A 136 -3.58 13.61 21.03
N GLU A 137 -2.80 14.33 20.22
CA GLU A 137 -3.22 14.91 18.94
C GLU A 137 -3.80 13.85 17.97
N VAL A 138 -3.33 12.60 18.06
CA VAL A 138 -3.86 11.46 17.27
C VAL A 138 -4.87 10.59 18.04
N GLY A 139 -5.23 10.94 19.27
CA GLY A 139 -6.20 10.20 20.10
C GLY A 139 -5.72 8.83 20.59
N LEU A 140 -4.44 8.71 20.98
CA LEU A 140 -3.79 7.48 21.43
C LEU A 140 -3.12 7.56 22.82
N SER A 141 -3.32 8.64 23.59
CA SER A 141 -2.77 8.78 24.96
C SER A 141 -3.01 7.56 25.85
N HIS A 142 -4.21 6.97 25.79
CA HIS A 142 -4.58 5.77 26.56
C HIS A 142 -3.87 4.48 26.10
N ARG A 143 -3.21 4.47 24.93
CA ARG A 143 -2.45 3.35 24.34
C ARG A 143 -0.94 3.56 24.41
N SER A 144 -0.45 4.61 25.08
CA SER A 144 0.97 5.01 25.08
C SER A 144 1.95 3.89 25.48
N HIS A 145 1.53 2.96 26.34
CA HIS A 145 2.32 1.85 26.85
C HIS A 145 2.24 0.57 25.97
N MET A 146 1.45 0.55 24.90
CA MET A 146 1.24 -0.64 24.08
C MET A 146 2.30 -0.76 22.97
N ARG A 147 2.77 -1.98 22.72
CA ARG A 147 3.68 -2.33 21.61
C ARG A 147 2.90 -2.58 20.32
N PRO A 148 3.53 -2.48 19.13
CA PRO A 148 2.87 -2.71 17.83
C PRO A 148 2.06 -4.02 17.74
N ALA A 149 2.49 -5.11 18.36
CA ALA A 149 1.72 -6.37 18.36
C ALA A 149 0.33 -6.25 19.01
N GLN A 150 0.12 -5.27 19.89
CA GLN A 150 -1.11 -5.05 20.66
C GLN A 150 -2.04 -3.98 20.02
N LEU A 151 -1.64 -3.41 18.88
CA LEU A 151 -2.35 -2.32 18.20
C LEU A 151 -2.98 -2.79 16.88
N SER A 152 -4.18 -2.31 16.58
CA SER A 152 -4.83 -2.46 15.27
C SER A 152 -4.06 -1.72 14.16
N GLY A 153 -4.37 -1.99 12.88
CA GLY A 153 -3.75 -1.29 11.74
C GLY A 153 -3.93 0.24 11.81
N GLY A 154 -5.15 0.70 12.10
CA GLY A 154 -5.45 2.14 12.25
C GLY A 154 -4.73 2.79 13.43
N GLU A 155 -4.56 2.07 14.55
CA GLU A 155 -3.76 2.57 15.67
C GLU A 155 -2.27 2.61 15.34
N LYS A 156 -1.71 1.60 14.67
CA LYS A 156 -0.32 1.60 14.18
C LYS A 156 -0.05 2.79 13.26
N GLN A 157 -0.96 3.10 12.33
CA GLN A 157 -0.81 4.27 11.47
C GLN A 157 -0.84 5.56 12.27
N ARG A 158 -1.77 5.69 13.23
CA ARG A 158 -1.82 6.87 14.12
C ARG A 158 -0.56 7.02 14.99
N VAL A 159 0.08 5.94 15.46
CA VAL A 159 1.41 6.01 16.10
C VAL A 159 2.49 6.49 15.12
N ALA A 160 2.47 6.02 13.86
CA ALA A 160 3.41 6.48 12.85
C ALA A 160 3.24 7.98 12.51
N VAL A 161 1.99 8.47 12.49
CA VAL A 161 1.64 9.89 12.34
C VAL A 161 2.10 10.71 13.56
N ALA A 162 1.81 10.27 14.78
CA ALA A 162 2.29 10.91 16.01
C ALA A 162 3.83 11.02 16.04
N ARG A 163 4.55 9.98 15.58
CA ARG A 163 6.02 10.00 15.47
C ARG A 163 6.50 11.03 14.44
N ALA A 164 5.75 11.29 13.37
CA ALA A 164 6.06 12.39 12.45
C ALA A 164 5.85 13.74 13.15
N PHE A 165 4.76 13.90 13.91
CA PHE A 165 4.37 15.15 14.58
C PHE A 165 5.24 15.52 15.80
N ALA A 166 5.81 14.53 16.49
CA ALA A 166 6.50 14.66 17.79
C ALA A 166 7.41 15.87 17.97
N LYS A 167 8.12 16.26 16.90
CA LYS A 167 9.12 17.33 16.85
C LYS A 167 8.62 18.66 16.28
N SER A 168 7.30 18.77 16.08
CA SER A 168 6.58 19.88 15.45
C SER A 168 7.13 20.25 14.06
N PRO A 169 7.15 19.33 13.08
CA PRO A 169 7.66 19.61 11.74
C PRO A 169 6.80 20.65 11.00
N THR A 170 7.46 21.48 10.19
CA THR A 170 6.84 22.44 9.27
C THR A 170 6.45 21.81 7.93
N LEU A 171 7.06 20.68 7.57
CA LEU A 171 6.78 19.90 6.35
C LEU A 171 6.43 18.46 6.74
N ILE A 172 5.31 17.93 6.26
CA ILE A 172 4.93 16.53 6.42
C ILE A 172 4.76 15.89 5.05
N PHE A 173 5.39 14.73 4.88
CA PHE A 173 5.21 13.88 3.71
C PHE A 173 4.53 12.58 4.10
N ALA A 174 3.52 12.16 3.34
CA ALA A 174 2.79 10.94 3.59
C ALA A 174 2.69 10.07 2.31
N ASP A 175 3.30 8.89 2.33
CA ASP A 175 3.30 7.91 1.24
C ASP A 175 2.20 6.87 1.46
N GLU A 176 1.12 6.95 0.69
CA GLU A 176 -0.08 6.10 0.76
C GLU A 176 -0.58 5.77 2.20
N PRO A 177 -0.82 6.78 3.05
CA PRO A 177 -1.03 6.59 4.49
C PRO A 177 -2.34 5.88 4.88
N THR A 178 -3.20 5.54 3.92
CA THR A 178 -4.48 4.84 4.12
C THR A 178 -4.55 3.48 3.42
N SER A 179 -3.53 3.10 2.64
CA SER A 179 -3.52 1.88 1.81
C SER A 179 -3.80 0.59 2.56
N ALA A 180 -3.31 0.48 3.81
CA ALA A 180 -3.50 -0.68 4.68
C ALA A 180 -4.69 -0.53 5.65
N LEU A 181 -5.58 0.45 5.45
CA LEU A 181 -6.67 0.79 6.38
C LEU A 181 -8.06 0.62 5.76
N ASP A 182 -9.02 0.28 6.62
CA ASP A 182 -10.45 0.42 6.29
C ASP A 182 -10.85 1.89 6.08
N ALA A 183 -12.07 2.11 5.58
CA ALA A 183 -12.56 3.44 5.23
C ALA A 183 -12.63 4.41 6.43
N GLU A 184 -12.99 3.91 7.61
CA GLU A 184 -13.19 4.77 8.80
C GLU A 184 -11.83 5.18 9.39
N ASN A 185 -10.90 4.24 9.53
CA ASN A 185 -9.56 4.53 10.01
C ASN A 185 -8.73 5.32 8.99
N GLY A 186 -8.95 5.09 7.69
CA GLY A 186 -8.41 5.93 6.62
C GLY A 186 -8.87 7.39 6.76
N GLN A 187 -10.18 7.61 6.94
CA GLN A 187 -10.75 8.94 7.15
C GLN A 187 -10.13 9.66 8.35
N ARG A 188 -10.09 8.99 9.51
CA ARG A 188 -9.51 9.54 10.74
C ARG A 188 -8.06 9.99 10.57
N VAL A 189 -7.24 9.24 9.81
CA VAL A 189 -5.84 9.61 9.54
C VAL A 189 -5.74 10.87 8.67
N ILE A 190 -6.61 11.01 7.67
CA ILE A 190 -6.67 12.22 6.82
C ILE A 190 -7.12 13.43 7.64
N ASP A 191 -8.16 13.29 8.46
CA ASP A 191 -8.67 14.37 9.32
C ASP A 191 -7.62 14.86 10.32
N ILE A 192 -6.77 13.94 10.83
CA ILE A 192 -5.62 14.28 11.68
C ILE A 192 -4.57 15.09 10.89
N LEU A 193 -4.20 14.66 9.67
CA LEU A 193 -3.23 15.35 8.82
C LEU A 193 -3.73 16.75 8.39
N HIS A 194 -4.99 16.86 8.00
CA HIS A 194 -5.64 18.12 7.60
C HIS A 194 -5.71 19.12 8.76
N ARG A 195 -6.14 18.64 9.94
CA ARG A 195 -6.15 19.43 11.17
C ARG A 195 -4.75 19.89 11.56
N TYR A 196 -3.75 19.02 11.45
CA TYR A 196 -2.36 19.39 11.77
C TYR A 196 -1.84 20.49 10.82
N ALA A 197 -2.10 20.36 9.52
CA ALA A 197 -1.74 21.38 8.52
C ALA A 197 -2.24 22.78 8.94
N ARG A 198 -3.51 22.87 9.35
CA ARG A 198 -4.15 24.14 9.73
C ARG A 198 -3.70 24.65 11.10
N THR A 199 -3.70 23.80 12.13
CA THR A 199 -3.36 24.21 13.51
C THR A 199 -1.90 24.61 13.66
N HIS A 200 -0.98 23.93 12.97
CA HIS A 200 0.47 24.18 13.08
C HIS A 200 1.02 24.99 11.89
N GLN A 201 0.16 25.46 11.00
CA GLN A 201 0.51 26.12 9.73
C GLN A 201 1.49 25.30 8.86
N ALA A 202 1.47 23.98 9.04
CA ALA A 202 2.38 23.05 8.40
C ALA A 202 1.96 22.77 6.96
N THR A 203 2.94 22.44 6.13
CA THR A 203 2.74 22.01 4.74
C THR A 203 2.60 20.49 4.72
N VAL A 204 1.50 19.96 4.18
CA VAL A 204 1.31 18.50 4.11
C VAL A 204 1.19 18.04 2.66
N LEU A 205 2.17 17.25 2.20
CA LEU A 205 2.17 16.61 0.89
C LEU A 205 1.91 15.11 1.04
N CYS A 206 0.73 14.67 0.62
CA CYS A 206 0.32 13.28 0.63
C CYS A 206 0.31 12.73 -0.80
N VAL A 207 0.75 11.49 -1.02
CA VAL A 207 0.45 10.75 -2.26
C VAL A 207 -0.55 9.64 -1.96
N SER A 208 -1.56 9.47 -2.83
CA SER A 208 -2.48 8.32 -2.74
C SER A 208 -3.24 8.07 -4.04
N HIS A 209 -3.55 6.81 -4.30
CA HIS A 209 -4.45 6.38 -5.37
C HIS A 209 -5.91 6.22 -4.91
N ASP A 210 -6.20 6.37 -3.62
CA ASP A 210 -7.53 6.16 -3.03
C ASP A 210 -8.44 7.38 -3.23
N PRO A 211 -9.57 7.26 -3.99
CA PRO A 211 -10.47 8.37 -4.29
C PRO A 211 -11.14 9.01 -3.08
N ARG A 212 -11.14 8.34 -1.92
CA ARG A 212 -11.70 8.87 -0.67
C ARG A 212 -10.91 10.11 -0.20
N LEU A 213 -9.58 10.10 -0.32
CA LEU A 213 -8.73 11.25 0.08
C LEU A 213 -9.01 12.50 -0.74
N ILE A 214 -9.39 12.34 -2.01
CA ILE A 214 -9.60 13.45 -2.93
C ILE A 214 -10.57 14.47 -2.33
N ARG A 215 -11.63 14.04 -1.65
CA ARG A 215 -12.65 14.95 -1.07
C ARG A 215 -12.21 15.73 0.17
N HIS A 216 -11.06 15.39 0.75
CA HIS A 216 -10.58 15.93 2.03
C HIS A 216 -9.26 16.70 1.90
N ALA A 217 -8.71 16.80 0.69
CA ALA A 217 -7.52 17.58 0.40
C ALA A 217 -7.90 19.00 -0.09
N ASP A 218 -7.25 20.03 0.45
CA ASP A 218 -7.45 21.42 0.01
C ASP A 218 -6.96 21.63 -1.44
N ARG A 219 -6.04 20.76 -1.91
CA ARG A 219 -5.52 20.77 -3.28
C ARG A 219 -5.24 19.35 -3.78
N VAL A 220 -5.56 19.09 -5.04
CA VAL A 220 -5.36 17.78 -5.69
C VAL A 220 -4.61 17.96 -7.00
N ILE A 221 -3.48 17.27 -7.11
CA ILE A 221 -2.59 17.27 -8.26
C ILE A 221 -2.64 15.89 -8.90
N ALA A 222 -3.00 15.80 -10.18
CA ALA A 222 -2.97 14.55 -10.94
C ALA A 222 -1.62 14.38 -11.64
N MET A 223 -0.97 13.24 -11.40
CA MET A 223 0.29 12.85 -12.05
C MET A 223 0.11 11.64 -12.97
N GLU A 224 0.72 11.72 -14.15
CA GLU A 224 0.78 10.65 -15.13
C GLU A 224 2.15 10.70 -15.85
N ASP A 225 2.76 9.53 -16.09
CA ASP A 225 4.05 9.36 -16.78
C ASP A 225 5.18 10.32 -16.34
N GLY A 226 5.24 10.64 -15.05
CA GLY A 226 6.26 11.53 -14.49
C GLY A 226 6.01 13.02 -14.66
N THR A 227 4.79 13.41 -15.05
CA THR A 227 4.39 14.80 -15.31
C THR A 227 3.10 15.16 -14.55
N VAL A 228 2.92 16.45 -14.24
CA VAL A 228 1.63 16.96 -13.73
C VAL A 228 0.67 17.13 -14.91
N ARG A 229 -0.52 16.54 -14.80
CA ARG A 229 -1.61 16.64 -15.80
C ARG A 229 -2.68 17.64 -15.41
N ASP A 230 -2.92 17.80 -14.11
CA ASP A 230 -4.00 18.60 -13.55
C ASP A 230 -3.62 19.09 -12.15
N ASP A 231 -4.09 20.26 -11.77
CA ASP A 231 -3.85 20.88 -10.47
C ASP A 231 -5.08 21.69 -10.08
N ARG A 232 -5.80 21.23 -9.04
CA ARG A 232 -7.08 21.79 -8.61
C ARG A 232 -7.05 22.11 -7.13
N ARG A 233 -7.35 23.37 -6.78
CA ARG A 233 -7.66 23.78 -5.41
C ARG A 233 -9.15 23.55 -5.13
N GLN A 234 -9.46 22.95 -3.99
CA GLN A 234 -10.83 22.85 -3.49
C GLN A 234 -11.10 24.08 -2.64
N ASN A 235 -11.93 24.99 -3.16
CA ASN A 235 -12.23 26.24 -2.46
C ASN A 235 -12.92 25.96 -1.13
N GLU A 236 -12.50 26.68 -0.09
CA GLU A 236 -13.17 26.69 1.19
C GLU A 236 -14.58 27.31 1.07
N THR A 237 -15.60 26.48 0.92
CA THR A 237 -16.96 26.86 1.29
C THR A 237 -17.75 25.64 1.73
N GLY A 238 -17.91 25.48 3.05
CA GLY A 238 -18.84 24.52 3.62
C GLY A 238 -20.27 24.95 3.35
N ALA A 239 -20.84 24.50 2.24
CA ALA A 239 -22.27 24.58 1.94
C ALA A 239 -22.69 23.33 1.14
N PRO A 240 -23.85 22.71 1.42
CA PRO A 240 -24.33 21.59 0.64
C PRO A 240 -24.62 22.02 -0.80
N VAL A 241 -24.28 21.14 -1.75
CA VAL A 241 -24.45 21.36 -3.19
C VAL A 241 -25.90 21.78 -3.50
N PRO A 242 -26.15 23.00 -4.02
CA PRO A 242 -27.46 23.34 -4.54
C PRO A 242 -27.70 22.56 -5.85
N ALA A 243 -28.92 22.08 -6.04
CA ALA A 243 -29.31 21.38 -7.26
C ALA A 243 -29.10 22.27 -8.50
N PRO A 244 -28.72 21.71 -9.67
CA PRO A 244 -28.46 22.50 -10.87
C PRO A 244 -29.74 23.21 -11.35
N PRO A 245 -29.66 24.46 -11.81
CA PRO A 245 -30.80 25.18 -12.36
C PRO A 245 -31.25 24.56 -13.69
N ALA A 246 -32.55 24.63 -13.97
CA ALA A 246 -33.14 24.07 -15.18
C ALA A 246 -32.58 24.71 -16.45
N ALA A 247 -32.13 23.88 -17.39
CA ALA A 247 -31.64 24.32 -18.69
C ALA A 247 -32.81 24.80 -19.59
N SER A 248 -32.67 26.01 -20.15
CA SER A 248 -33.57 26.53 -21.18
C SER A 248 -33.30 25.86 -22.53
N THR A 249 -34.36 25.45 -23.22
CA THR A 249 -34.34 24.55 -24.39
C THR A 249 -34.05 25.21 -25.74
N SER A 250 -33.13 24.62 -26.51
CA SER A 250 -33.04 24.59 -27.99
C SER A 250 -31.85 23.71 -28.41
N THR A 251 -31.80 22.88 -29.46
CA THR A 251 -32.75 22.28 -30.44
C THR A 251 -31.95 21.17 -31.18
N SER A 252 -32.47 20.09 -31.76
CA SER A 252 -33.84 19.58 -31.98
C SER A 252 -33.85 18.03 -31.91
N ALA A 253 -34.91 17.34 -32.35
CA ALA A 253 -35.09 15.90 -32.13
C ALA A 253 -34.58 14.95 -33.23
N SER A 254 -34.01 13.81 -32.82
CA SER A 254 -34.14 12.52 -33.49
C SER A 254 -34.46 11.45 -32.44
N ALA A 255 -35.39 10.53 -32.72
CA ALA A 255 -35.95 9.64 -31.71
C ALA A 255 -35.09 8.39 -31.45
N GLY A 256 -34.95 8.00 -30.19
CA GLY A 256 -34.62 6.63 -29.77
C GLY A 256 -33.14 6.27 -29.53
N LYS A 257 -32.17 7.03 -30.07
CA LYS A 257 -30.73 6.83 -29.81
C LYS A 257 -30.16 7.98 -29.01
N VAL A 258 -29.51 7.68 -27.89
CA VAL A 258 -28.96 8.70 -26.98
C VAL A 258 -27.48 8.94 -27.22
N ALA A 259 -26.72 7.86 -27.34
CA ALA A 259 -25.32 7.89 -27.73
C ALA A 259 -24.87 6.52 -28.28
N VAL A 260 -23.73 6.51 -28.95
CA VAL A 260 -23.02 5.30 -29.37
C VAL A 260 -21.61 5.36 -28.81
N ALA A 261 -21.16 4.27 -28.19
CA ALA A 261 -19.78 4.06 -27.75
C ALA A 261 -19.19 2.83 -28.44
N ARG A 262 -17.85 2.77 -28.52
CA ARG A 262 -17.12 1.53 -28.76
C ARG A 262 -16.57 1.03 -27.43
N GLY A 263 -16.49 -0.27 -27.25
CA GLY A 263 -16.02 -0.88 -26.02
C GLY A 263 -15.34 -2.22 -26.22
N ILE A 264 -14.86 -2.78 -25.13
CA ILE A 264 -14.24 -4.10 -25.07
C ILE A 264 -14.95 -4.92 -23.99
N ILE A 265 -15.17 -6.20 -24.27
CA ILE A 265 -15.68 -7.16 -23.28
C ILE A 265 -14.56 -7.50 -22.32
N ASP A 266 -14.81 -7.30 -21.04
CA ASP A 266 -13.87 -7.52 -19.93
C ASP A 266 -14.52 -8.41 -18.86
N VAL A 267 -13.79 -8.73 -17.81
CA VAL A 267 -14.34 -9.31 -16.57
C VAL A 267 -14.24 -8.31 -15.43
N GLU A 268 -15.08 -8.45 -14.42
CA GLU A 268 -15.02 -7.63 -13.21
C GLU A 268 -13.63 -7.72 -12.54
N GLY A 269 -12.87 -6.62 -12.59
CA GLY A 269 -11.50 -6.53 -12.07
C GLY A 269 -10.40 -6.93 -13.06
N GLY A 270 -10.74 -7.28 -14.30
CA GLY A 270 -9.79 -7.58 -15.38
C GLY A 270 -9.09 -8.94 -15.27
N LEU A 271 -8.12 -9.17 -16.17
CA LEU A 271 -7.21 -10.31 -16.11
C LEU A 271 -6.25 -10.16 -14.93
N ILE A 272 -6.11 -11.21 -14.13
CA ILE A 272 -5.20 -11.23 -12.98
C ILE A 272 -3.83 -11.71 -13.45
N ALA A 273 -2.87 -10.80 -13.53
CA ALA A 273 -1.47 -11.13 -13.78
C ALA A 273 -0.88 -11.85 -12.56
N LEU A 274 -0.38 -13.07 -12.75
CA LEU A 274 0.17 -13.90 -11.69
C LEU A 274 1.70 -13.79 -11.70
N VAL A 275 2.23 -13.21 -10.61
CA VAL A 275 3.65 -12.90 -10.43
C VAL A 275 4.23 -13.82 -9.36
N PRO A 276 5.36 -14.53 -9.61
CA PRO A 276 6.00 -15.34 -8.59
C PRO A 276 6.61 -14.44 -7.51
N ALA A 277 6.62 -14.90 -6.26
CA ALA A 277 7.13 -14.12 -5.14
C ALA A 277 8.67 -14.05 -5.10
N MET A 278 9.36 -14.99 -5.76
CA MET A 278 10.81 -15.10 -5.83
C MET A 278 11.26 -15.54 -7.22
N ASP A 279 12.52 -15.25 -7.55
CA ASP A 279 13.19 -15.79 -8.73
C ASP A 279 13.41 -17.31 -8.59
N GLY A 280 13.33 -18.07 -9.68
CA GLY A 280 13.67 -19.48 -9.66
C GLY A 280 13.33 -20.25 -10.94
N SER A 281 13.88 -21.46 -11.03
CA SER A 281 13.53 -22.43 -12.08
C SER A 281 12.25 -23.17 -11.72
N VAL A 282 11.37 -23.40 -12.70
CA VAL A 282 10.13 -24.16 -12.51
C VAL A 282 10.42 -25.63 -12.29
N SER A 283 10.08 -26.16 -11.11
CA SER A 283 10.17 -27.59 -10.79
C SER A 283 8.93 -28.34 -11.28
N THR A 284 7.74 -27.76 -11.12
CA THR A 284 6.47 -28.35 -11.54
C THR A 284 5.49 -27.30 -12.05
N ALA A 285 4.75 -27.63 -13.11
CA ALA A 285 3.65 -26.84 -13.65
C ALA A 285 2.45 -27.77 -13.90
N PRO A 286 1.61 -28.05 -12.87
CA PRO A 286 0.49 -28.99 -13.00
C PRO A 286 -0.64 -28.49 -13.91
N VAL A 287 -0.72 -27.18 -14.16
CA VAL A 287 -1.74 -26.57 -15.02
C VAL A 287 -1.20 -26.27 -16.42
N LYS A 288 -2.10 -26.21 -17.39
CA LYS A 288 -1.82 -25.81 -18.78
C LYS A 288 -2.68 -24.60 -19.14
N GLU A 289 -2.35 -23.94 -20.25
CA GLU A 289 -3.23 -22.92 -20.83
C GLU A 289 -4.62 -23.52 -21.08
N GLY A 290 -5.67 -22.76 -20.75
CA GLY A 290 -7.07 -23.20 -20.80
C GLY A 290 -7.54 -24.07 -19.62
N ALA A 291 -6.67 -24.40 -18.66
CA ALA A 291 -7.08 -25.16 -17.47
C ALA A 291 -7.97 -24.32 -16.54
N VAL A 292 -9.06 -24.92 -16.04
CA VAL A 292 -9.94 -24.32 -15.02
C VAL A 292 -9.38 -24.67 -13.63
N VAL A 293 -9.24 -23.66 -12.78
CA VAL A 293 -8.60 -23.74 -11.46
C VAL A 293 -9.49 -23.11 -10.39
N ARG A 294 -9.34 -23.58 -9.16
CA ARG A 294 -10.02 -23.06 -7.96
C ARG A 294 -9.06 -22.19 -7.15
N LYS A 295 -9.62 -21.29 -6.36
CA LYS A 295 -8.85 -20.49 -5.41
C LYS A 295 -8.03 -21.39 -4.47
N GLY A 296 -6.72 -21.17 -4.43
CA GLY A 296 -5.76 -21.94 -3.64
C GLY A 296 -5.08 -23.08 -4.39
N ASP A 297 -5.51 -23.44 -5.61
CA ASP A 297 -4.84 -24.46 -6.41
C ASP A 297 -3.40 -24.02 -6.75
N VAL A 298 -2.44 -24.94 -6.64
CA VAL A 298 -1.04 -24.70 -7.04
C VAL A 298 -0.98 -24.70 -8.56
N LEU A 299 -0.52 -23.59 -9.13
CA LEU A 299 -0.40 -23.39 -10.58
C LEU A 299 1.01 -23.74 -11.06
N LEU A 300 2.01 -23.42 -10.25
CA LEU A 300 3.41 -23.57 -10.57
C LEU A 300 4.23 -23.62 -9.28
N SER A 301 5.22 -24.50 -9.22
CA SER A 301 6.21 -24.54 -8.13
C SER A 301 7.61 -24.33 -8.70
N LEU A 302 8.43 -23.61 -7.95
CA LEU A 302 9.84 -23.41 -8.23
C LEU A 302 10.68 -24.53 -7.59
N ASP A 303 11.94 -24.61 -7.97
CA ASP A 303 12.92 -25.45 -7.28
C ASP A 303 13.23 -24.86 -5.89
N GLY A 304 12.73 -25.54 -4.86
CA GLY A 304 12.89 -25.16 -3.46
C GLY A 304 13.92 -25.99 -2.70
N ALA A 305 14.71 -26.86 -3.35
CA ALA A 305 15.51 -27.89 -2.67
C ALA A 305 16.44 -27.34 -1.57
N LEU A 306 17.05 -26.17 -1.78
CA LEU A 306 17.89 -25.49 -0.78
C LEU A 306 17.08 -24.98 0.43
N LEU A 307 15.84 -24.52 0.21
CA LEU A 307 14.93 -24.06 1.26
C LEU A 307 14.31 -25.24 2.02
N GLU A 308 14.07 -26.37 1.35
CA GLU A 308 13.69 -27.62 2.00
C GLU A 308 14.80 -28.12 2.95
N GLN A 309 16.08 -28.00 2.54
CA GLN A 309 17.22 -28.24 3.42
C GLN A 309 17.30 -27.24 4.57
N GLU A 310 17.09 -25.93 4.33
CA GLU A 310 17.03 -24.91 5.40
C GLU A 310 15.93 -25.23 6.43
N VAL A 311 14.74 -25.64 5.97
CA VAL A 311 13.64 -26.11 6.83
C VAL A 311 14.03 -27.40 7.57
N GLY A 312 14.68 -28.36 6.91
CA GLY A 312 15.18 -29.59 7.54
C GLY A 312 16.15 -29.32 8.69
N MET A 313 17.14 -28.45 8.46
CA MET A 313 18.09 -28.01 9.49
C MET A 313 17.39 -27.28 10.64
N ALA A 314 16.47 -26.37 10.35
CA ALA A 314 15.73 -25.64 11.39
C ALA A 314 14.82 -26.55 12.24
N ASN A 315 14.24 -27.61 11.67
CA ASN A 315 13.52 -28.64 12.45
C ASN A 315 14.48 -29.42 13.37
N ALA A 316 15.68 -29.76 12.90
CA ALA A 316 16.69 -30.47 13.70
C ALA A 316 17.21 -29.60 14.87
N ASP A 317 17.50 -28.32 14.62
CA ASP A 317 17.85 -27.33 15.65
C ASP A 317 16.75 -27.24 16.73
N LEU A 318 15.48 -27.19 16.32
CA LEU A 318 14.34 -27.16 17.25
C LEU A 318 14.22 -28.45 18.07
N ALA A 319 14.45 -29.62 17.47
CA ALA A 319 14.46 -30.88 18.19
C ALA A 319 15.56 -30.91 19.27
N LEU A 320 16.80 -30.53 18.90
CA LEU A 320 17.92 -30.45 19.83
C LEU A 320 17.69 -29.46 20.96
N ALA A 321 17.12 -28.28 20.68
CA ALA A 321 16.76 -27.30 21.72
C ALA A 321 15.67 -27.85 22.66
N THR A 322 14.66 -28.53 22.10
CA THR A 322 13.54 -29.10 22.87
C THR A 322 14.01 -30.24 23.79
N ASP A 323 14.94 -31.08 23.33
CA ASP A 323 15.50 -32.16 24.14
C ASP A 323 16.42 -31.62 25.25
N ARG A 324 17.20 -30.56 25.00
CA ARG A 324 17.96 -29.84 26.04
C ARG A 324 17.07 -29.23 27.11
N LEU A 325 15.98 -28.57 26.71
CA LEU A 325 14.98 -28.03 27.64
C LEU A 325 14.36 -29.15 28.49
N ARG A 326 13.98 -30.28 27.87
CA ARG A 326 13.43 -31.44 28.59
C ARG A 326 14.43 -32.01 29.60
N GLY A 327 15.72 -32.10 29.24
CA GLY A 327 16.79 -32.54 30.13
C GLY A 327 16.97 -31.61 31.34
N SER A 328 17.05 -30.31 31.10
CA SER A 328 17.20 -29.29 32.16
C SER A 328 15.98 -29.26 33.09
N GLN A 329 14.77 -29.40 32.55
CA GLN A 329 13.53 -29.53 33.34
C GLN A 329 13.49 -30.81 34.19
N ALA A 330 14.05 -31.93 33.70
CA ALA A 330 14.13 -33.16 34.48
C ALA A 330 15.09 -33.01 35.68
N GLN A 331 16.27 -32.39 35.45
CA GLN A 331 17.23 -32.06 36.50
C GLN A 331 16.64 -31.10 37.53
N LEU A 332 15.90 -30.06 37.09
CA LEU A 332 15.22 -29.13 37.98
C LEU A 332 14.26 -29.85 38.94
N ARG A 333 13.40 -30.75 38.42
CA ARG A 333 12.45 -31.54 39.24
C ARG A 333 13.16 -32.46 40.23
N GLU A 334 14.35 -32.96 39.92
CA GLU A 334 15.14 -33.77 40.85
C GLU A 334 15.75 -32.91 41.97
N LEU A 335 16.38 -31.79 41.61
CA LEU A 335 16.98 -30.86 42.57
C LEU A 335 15.92 -30.18 43.46
N GLU A 336 14.74 -29.85 42.94
CA GLU A 336 13.62 -29.34 43.76
C GLU A 336 13.18 -30.36 44.81
N ARG A 337 13.09 -31.65 44.46
CA ARG A 337 12.80 -32.73 45.43
C ARG A 337 13.94 -32.96 46.42
N ASN A 338 15.19 -32.68 46.06
CA ASN A 338 16.33 -32.77 46.98
C ASN A 338 16.36 -31.57 47.96
N ALA A 339 16.31 -30.35 47.43
CA ALA A 339 16.31 -29.12 48.21
C ALA A 339 15.12 -29.04 49.19
N THR A 340 13.95 -29.53 48.79
CA THR A 340 12.78 -29.61 49.70
C THR A 340 13.07 -30.54 50.88
N ARG A 341 13.61 -31.74 50.63
CA ARG A 341 13.96 -32.71 51.69
C ARG A 341 15.05 -32.19 52.63
N LEU A 342 16.06 -31.50 52.09
CA LEU A 342 17.12 -30.88 52.89
C LEU A 342 16.60 -29.67 53.69
N ALA A 343 15.66 -28.89 53.15
CA ALA A 343 15.04 -27.78 53.87
C ALA A 343 14.16 -28.25 55.04
N THR A 344 13.34 -29.30 54.86
CA THR A 344 12.55 -29.88 55.95
C THR A 344 13.45 -30.49 57.01
N GLY A 345 14.43 -31.30 56.60
CA GLY A 345 15.39 -31.90 57.53
C GLY A 345 16.24 -30.87 58.29
N ALA A 346 16.52 -29.70 57.71
CA ALA A 346 17.20 -28.61 58.42
C ALA A 346 16.30 -27.93 59.45
N SER A 347 15.00 -27.73 59.13
CA SER A 347 14.02 -27.19 60.09
C SER A 347 13.73 -28.13 61.26
N GLU A 348 13.90 -29.44 61.07
CA GLU A 348 13.76 -30.48 62.10
C GLU A 348 15.07 -30.75 62.88
N GLY A 349 16.17 -30.06 62.55
CA GLY A 349 17.48 -30.23 63.19
C GLY A 349 18.25 -31.50 62.78
N VAL A 350 17.78 -32.22 61.76
CA VAL A 350 18.33 -33.50 61.26
C VAL A 350 19.45 -33.29 60.23
N SER A 351 19.51 -32.12 59.57
CA SER A 351 20.55 -31.78 58.58
C SER A 351 21.03 -30.33 58.69
N SER A 352 22.19 -30.03 58.09
CA SER A 352 22.85 -28.72 58.27
C SER A 352 22.24 -27.63 57.39
N ASN A 353 22.04 -26.43 57.95
CA ASN A 353 21.65 -25.23 57.19
C ASN A 353 22.58 -24.96 55.98
N GLN A 354 23.88 -25.24 56.10
CA GLN A 354 24.83 -25.08 54.99
C GLN A 354 24.51 -26.01 53.80
N GLN A 355 23.99 -27.21 54.06
CA GLN A 355 23.59 -28.15 53.01
C GLN A 355 22.28 -27.72 52.33
N ALA A 356 21.33 -27.18 53.11
CA ALA A 356 20.09 -26.62 52.58
C ALA A 356 20.36 -25.37 51.70
N ASP A 357 21.26 -24.47 52.12
CA ASP A 357 21.62 -23.28 51.34
C ASP A 357 22.43 -23.62 50.08
N ALA A 358 23.34 -24.59 50.14
CA ALA A 358 24.04 -25.10 48.95
C ALA A 358 23.06 -25.70 47.92
N ALA A 359 22.07 -26.47 48.38
CA ALA A 359 21.03 -27.01 47.50
C ALA A 359 20.15 -25.92 46.87
N ARG A 360 19.85 -24.84 47.60
CA ARG A 360 19.13 -23.66 47.05
C ARG A 360 19.95 -22.95 45.96
N GLN A 361 21.27 -22.79 46.15
CA GLN A 361 22.14 -22.18 45.14
C GLN A 361 22.22 -23.02 43.86
N GLN A 362 22.35 -24.35 43.97
CA GLN A 362 22.33 -25.25 42.82
C GLN A 362 20.99 -25.18 42.05
N LEU A 363 19.88 -25.13 42.79
CA LEU A 363 18.53 -25.04 42.23
C LEU A 363 18.32 -23.71 41.48
N ALA A 364 18.85 -22.59 41.99
CA ALA A 364 18.84 -21.31 41.30
C ALA A 364 19.63 -21.33 39.97
N GLY A 365 20.78 -22.00 39.94
CA GLY A 365 21.56 -22.22 38.71
C GLY A 365 20.77 -22.98 37.64
N VAL A 366 20.21 -24.14 38.00
CA VAL A 366 19.45 -24.98 37.05
C VAL A 366 18.14 -24.33 36.59
N ARG A 367 17.55 -23.41 37.38
CA ARG A 367 16.43 -22.57 36.89
C ARG A 367 16.88 -21.64 35.77
N ALA A 368 18.02 -20.96 35.92
CA ALA A 368 18.57 -20.12 34.85
C ALA A 368 18.91 -20.94 33.59
N ASP A 369 19.41 -22.18 33.75
CA ASP A 369 19.64 -23.08 32.61
C ASP A 369 18.34 -23.48 31.89
N VAL A 370 17.25 -23.71 32.63
CA VAL A 370 15.91 -23.96 32.07
C VAL A 370 15.38 -22.73 31.31
N ASP A 371 15.55 -21.52 31.85
CA ASP A 371 15.13 -20.28 31.19
C ASP A 371 15.91 -20.04 29.89
N VAL A 372 17.24 -20.26 29.91
CA VAL A 372 18.11 -20.19 28.72
C VAL A 372 17.73 -21.24 27.68
N ALA A 373 17.45 -22.48 28.09
CA ALA A 373 16.99 -23.53 27.19
C ALA A 373 15.60 -23.22 26.59
N GLY A 374 14.71 -22.57 27.36
CA GLY A 374 13.41 -22.09 26.89
C GLY A 374 13.56 -21.06 25.76
N ALA A 375 14.38 -20.03 25.98
CA ALA A 375 14.68 -19.02 24.97
C ALA A 375 15.33 -19.61 23.69
N GLN A 376 16.16 -20.67 23.82
CA GLN A 376 16.71 -21.39 22.68
C GLN A 376 15.63 -22.11 21.86
N VAL A 377 14.61 -22.70 22.50
CA VAL A 377 13.47 -23.32 21.82
C VAL A 377 12.66 -22.27 21.06
N GLU A 378 12.32 -21.14 21.69
CA GLU A 378 11.58 -20.04 21.04
C GLU A 378 12.34 -19.50 19.80
N MET A 379 13.65 -19.27 19.93
CA MET A 379 14.49 -18.85 18.80
C MET A 379 14.48 -19.88 17.66
N ALA A 380 14.57 -21.18 17.97
CA ALA A 380 14.53 -22.23 16.96
C ALA A 380 13.16 -22.34 16.27
N GLN A 381 12.05 -22.16 17.00
CA GLN A 381 10.70 -22.07 16.43
C GLN A 381 10.58 -20.89 15.43
N HIS A 382 11.09 -19.71 15.81
CA HIS A 382 11.09 -18.55 14.91
C HIS A 382 11.92 -18.75 13.64
N LYS A 383 13.10 -19.39 13.74
CA LYS A 383 13.90 -19.77 12.56
C LYS A 383 13.15 -20.73 11.63
N LEU A 384 12.50 -21.75 12.21
CA LEU A 384 11.74 -22.74 11.46
C LEU A 384 10.55 -22.14 10.72
N GLU A 385 9.76 -21.28 11.38
CA GLU A 385 8.65 -20.59 10.72
C GLU A 385 9.12 -19.64 9.62
N HIS A 386 10.23 -18.93 9.82
CA HIS A 386 10.84 -18.09 8.79
C HIS A 386 11.27 -18.90 7.56
N ALA A 387 11.94 -20.04 7.74
CA ALA A 387 12.32 -20.94 6.65
C ALA A 387 11.09 -21.52 5.92
N ARG A 388 10.05 -21.92 6.65
CA ARG A 388 8.77 -22.39 6.08
C ARG A 388 8.05 -21.32 5.26
N LEU A 389 8.10 -20.06 5.68
CA LEU A 389 7.50 -18.95 4.94
C LEU A 389 8.22 -18.69 3.61
N LYS A 390 9.56 -18.74 3.58
CA LYS A 390 10.33 -18.71 2.32
C LYS A 390 9.96 -19.87 1.40
N LEU A 391 9.89 -21.10 1.94
CA LEU A 391 9.54 -22.28 1.13
C LEU A 391 8.14 -22.17 0.53
N ARG A 392 7.16 -21.61 1.26
CA ARG A 392 5.81 -21.33 0.71
C ARG A 392 5.81 -20.30 -0.43
N GLN A 393 6.78 -19.37 -0.46
CA GLN A 393 6.94 -18.40 -1.55
C GLN A 393 7.48 -19.04 -2.85
N MET A 394 7.95 -20.31 -2.80
CA MET A 394 8.31 -21.08 -4.00
C MET A 394 7.09 -21.59 -4.80
N SER A 395 5.88 -21.53 -4.24
CA SER A 395 4.66 -21.95 -4.95
C SER A 395 3.78 -20.77 -5.34
N LEU A 396 3.40 -20.71 -6.62
CA LEU A 396 2.43 -19.78 -7.16
C LEU A 396 1.04 -20.44 -7.15
N THR A 397 0.11 -19.87 -6.41
CA THR A 397 -1.26 -20.38 -6.24
C THR A 397 -2.30 -19.45 -6.86
N ALA A 398 -3.44 -20.01 -7.28
CA ALA A 398 -4.56 -19.23 -7.82
C ALA A 398 -5.21 -18.34 -6.74
N PRO A 399 -5.24 -16.99 -6.89
CA PRO A 399 -5.86 -16.09 -5.90
C PRO A 399 -7.41 -16.12 -5.94
N ASP A 400 -7.98 -16.57 -7.06
CA ASP A 400 -9.42 -16.70 -7.29
C ASP A 400 -9.70 -17.94 -8.17
N ALA A 401 -10.96 -18.35 -8.30
CA ALA A 401 -11.35 -19.37 -9.27
C ALA A 401 -11.40 -18.77 -10.69
N GLY A 402 -10.95 -19.52 -11.70
CA GLY A 402 -10.83 -19.00 -13.06
C GLY A 402 -10.23 -19.97 -14.07
N THR A 403 -9.83 -19.45 -15.22
CA THR A 403 -9.16 -20.18 -16.30
C THR A 403 -7.78 -19.58 -16.56
N VAL A 404 -6.74 -20.42 -16.59
CA VAL A 404 -5.37 -19.96 -16.92
C VAL A 404 -5.32 -19.58 -18.39
N VAL A 405 -4.82 -18.38 -18.71
CA VAL A 405 -4.78 -17.82 -20.07
C VAL A 405 -3.38 -17.31 -20.42
N GLY A 406 -2.97 -17.52 -21.67
CA GLY A 406 -1.61 -17.27 -22.13
C GLY A 406 -0.64 -18.39 -21.78
N GLN A 407 0.59 -18.23 -22.27
CA GLN A 407 1.62 -19.26 -22.19
C GLN A 407 2.04 -19.54 -20.74
N VAL A 408 1.89 -20.81 -20.32
CA VAL A 408 2.38 -21.31 -19.04
C VAL A 408 3.87 -21.65 -19.14
N PRO A 409 4.74 -21.18 -18.23
CA PRO A 409 6.15 -21.59 -18.19
C PRO A 409 6.29 -23.10 -17.97
N GLY A 410 7.07 -23.76 -18.84
CA GLY A 410 7.35 -25.19 -18.73
C GLY A 410 8.33 -25.52 -17.60
N VAL A 411 8.40 -26.80 -17.22
CA VAL A 411 9.42 -27.29 -16.27
C VAL A 411 10.82 -26.98 -16.80
N GLY A 412 11.69 -26.48 -15.94
CA GLY A 412 13.03 -26.00 -16.28
C GLY A 412 13.10 -24.57 -16.81
N ALA A 413 11.97 -23.89 -17.09
CA ALA A 413 11.98 -22.47 -17.41
C ALA A 413 12.37 -21.63 -16.17
N PHE A 414 13.04 -20.50 -16.36
CA PHE A 414 13.35 -19.56 -15.27
C PHE A 414 12.31 -18.43 -15.23
N VAL A 415 11.78 -18.14 -14.05
CA VAL A 415 10.85 -17.03 -13.81
C VAL A 415 11.43 -16.02 -12.83
N GLN A 416 10.98 -14.77 -12.93
CA GLN A 416 11.51 -13.64 -12.15
C GLN A 416 10.43 -13.00 -11.29
N ALA A 417 10.77 -12.68 -10.05
CA ALA A 417 9.95 -11.88 -9.16
C ALA A 417 9.61 -10.53 -9.78
N GLY A 418 8.39 -10.05 -9.53
CA GLY A 418 7.88 -8.79 -10.10
C GLY A 418 7.47 -8.85 -11.58
N LYS A 419 7.78 -9.92 -12.33
CA LYS A 419 7.29 -10.13 -13.71
C LYS A 419 6.14 -11.13 -13.75
N PRO A 420 5.07 -10.89 -14.54
CA PRO A 420 4.01 -11.87 -14.73
C PRO A 420 4.56 -13.16 -15.35
N ALA A 421 4.37 -14.29 -14.67
CA ALA A 421 4.70 -15.62 -15.17
C ALA A 421 3.56 -16.22 -16.00
N MET A 422 2.30 -15.87 -15.67
CA MET A 422 1.10 -16.25 -16.43
C MET A 422 -0.05 -15.28 -16.10
N SER A 423 -1.21 -15.45 -16.74
CA SER A 423 -2.43 -14.70 -16.41
C SER A 423 -3.59 -15.65 -16.08
N LEU A 424 -4.49 -15.19 -15.20
CA LEU A 424 -5.72 -15.87 -14.81
C LEU A 424 -6.92 -15.02 -15.22
N LEU A 425 -7.83 -15.63 -15.99
CA LEU A 425 -9.15 -15.09 -16.28
C LEU A 425 -10.10 -15.52 -15.15
N PRO A 426 -10.49 -14.65 -14.21
CA PRO A 426 -11.38 -15.05 -13.10
C PRO A 426 -12.77 -15.45 -13.60
N ALA A 427 -13.41 -16.39 -12.92
CA ALA A 427 -14.75 -16.91 -13.22
C ALA A 427 -15.87 -15.94 -12.74
N ARG A 428 -15.74 -14.67 -13.12
CA ARG A 428 -16.63 -13.55 -12.76
C ARG A 428 -17.57 -13.21 -13.91
N PRO A 429 -18.69 -12.50 -13.66
CA PRO A 429 -19.56 -12.02 -14.73
C PRO A 429 -18.77 -11.17 -15.74
N LEU A 430 -19.09 -11.35 -17.02
CA LEU A 430 -18.58 -10.49 -18.09
C LEU A 430 -19.17 -9.09 -17.95
N GLN A 431 -18.34 -8.10 -18.24
CA GLN A 431 -18.71 -6.69 -18.28
C GLN A 431 -18.30 -6.10 -19.64
N VAL A 432 -18.83 -4.93 -19.97
CA VAL A 432 -18.40 -4.14 -21.13
C VAL A 432 -17.80 -2.85 -20.65
N ARG A 433 -16.55 -2.59 -21.02
CA ARG A 433 -15.88 -1.33 -20.78
C ARG A 433 -15.93 -0.50 -22.06
N ALA A 434 -16.78 0.52 -22.08
CA ALA A 434 -17.10 1.33 -23.24
C ALA A 434 -16.54 2.75 -23.11
N GLU A 435 -15.93 3.24 -24.19
CA GLU A 435 -15.42 4.59 -24.35
C GLU A 435 -16.47 5.47 -25.04
N LEU A 436 -17.01 6.43 -24.28
CA LEU A 436 -18.05 7.37 -24.72
C LEU A 436 -17.45 8.78 -24.85
N SER A 437 -17.72 9.50 -25.94
CA SER A 437 -17.30 10.91 -26.06
C SER A 437 -17.97 11.77 -24.99
N ALA A 438 -17.20 12.64 -24.33
CA ALA A 438 -17.67 13.47 -23.22
C ALA A 438 -18.83 14.41 -23.60
N ALA A 439 -19.02 14.72 -24.87
CA ALA A 439 -20.19 15.47 -25.38
C ALA A 439 -21.52 14.75 -25.11
N TYR A 440 -21.50 13.44 -24.84
CA TYR A 440 -22.66 12.61 -24.52
C TYR A 440 -22.66 12.11 -23.06
N ALA A 441 -21.70 12.56 -22.23
CA ALA A 441 -21.58 12.09 -20.84
C ALA A 441 -22.82 12.41 -20.00
N ASP A 442 -23.34 13.64 -20.10
CA ASP A 442 -24.54 14.08 -19.38
C ASP A 442 -25.83 13.35 -19.83
N ALA A 443 -25.78 12.73 -21.01
CA ALA A 443 -26.91 12.01 -21.59
C ALA A 443 -26.98 10.53 -21.14
N VAL A 444 -25.91 9.99 -20.55
CA VAL A 444 -25.82 8.60 -20.06
C VAL A 444 -25.80 8.59 -18.54
N GLN A 445 -26.67 7.77 -17.93
CA GLN A 445 -26.83 7.71 -16.48
C GLN A 445 -26.60 6.28 -15.95
N VAL A 446 -26.15 6.19 -14.70
CA VAL A 446 -26.08 4.90 -14.00
C VAL A 446 -27.48 4.30 -13.91
N GLY A 447 -27.65 3.07 -14.39
CA GLY A 447 -28.92 2.39 -14.54
C GLY A 447 -29.50 2.37 -15.95
N MET A 448 -28.95 3.14 -16.88
CA MET A 448 -29.39 3.16 -18.28
C MET A 448 -29.14 1.81 -18.98
N ARG A 449 -30.07 1.39 -19.85
CA ARG A 449 -29.94 0.16 -20.64
C ARG A 449 -29.30 0.45 -21.99
N ALA A 450 -28.38 -0.42 -22.40
CA ALA A 450 -27.67 -0.33 -23.66
C ALA A 450 -27.73 -1.66 -24.42
N THR A 451 -27.83 -1.57 -25.75
CA THR A 451 -27.70 -2.73 -26.64
C THR A 451 -26.23 -2.89 -26.99
N VAL A 452 -25.69 -4.10 -26.78
CA VAL A 452 -24.29 -4.44 -27.09
C VAL A 452 -24.26 -5.35 -28.31
N VAL A 453 -23.48 -4.98 -29.32
CA VAL A 453 -23.31 -5.74 -30.56
C VAL A 453 -21.81 -5.99 -30.76
N ILE A 454 -21.42 -7.20 -31.16
CA ILE A 454 -20.01 -7.50 -31.46
C ILE A 454 -19.60 -6.76 -32.73
N ASP A 455 -18.48 -6.03 -32.69
CA ASP A 455 -17.92 -5.36 -33.87
C ASP A 455 -17.16 -6.42 -34.69
N SER A 456 -17.64 -6.72 -35.90
CA SER A 456 -17.08 -7.75 -36.78
C SER A 456 -16.94 -7.20 -38.19
N ASP A 457 -15.72 -7.24 -38.73
CA ASP A 457 -15.29 -6.55 -39.97
C ASP A 457 -16.33 -6.64 -41.11
N GLY A 458 -17.11 -5.56 -41.27
CA GLY A 458 -18.03 -5.37 -42.40
C GLY A 458 -19.43 -5.99 -42.30
N THR A 459 -19.82 -6.62 -41.18
CA THR A 459 -21.21 -7.12 -41.00
C THR A 459 -21.77 -6.82 -39.61
N GLU A 460 -23.06 -6.48 -39.52
CA GLU A 460 -23.74 -6.30 -38.23
C GLU A 460 -23.68 -7.60 -37.42
N GLY A 461 -22.85 -7.58 -36.37
CA GLY A 461 -22.63 -8.74 -35.52
C GLY A 461 -23.88 -9.16 -34.75
N LYS A 462 -23.82 -10.37 -34.18
CA LYS A 462 -24.93 -10.89 -33.36
C LYS A 462 -25.11 -10.02 -32.11
N PRO A 463 -26.35 -9.54 -31.80
CA PRO A 463 -26.59 -8.80 -30.57
C PRO A 463 -26.37 -9.70 -29.35
N LEU A 464 -25.65 -9.15 -28.37
CA LEU A 464 -25.50 -9.73 -27.03
C LEU A 464 -26.70 -9.33 -26.15
N PRO A 465 -26.86 -9.95 -24.96
CA PRO A 465 -27.86 -9.51 -24.00
C PRO A 465 -27.77 -8.02 -23.70
N VAL A 466 -28.90 -7.42 -23.28
CA VAL A 466 -28.93 -6.02 -22.84
C VAL A 466 -27.98 -5.86 -21.65
N ALA A 467 -27.18 -4.80 -21.70
CA ALA A 467 -26.28 -4.43 -20.61
C ALA A 467 -26.78 -3.15 -19.94
N ARG A 468 -26.56 -3.05 -18.63
CA ARG A 468 -26.95 -1.89 -17.81
C ARG A 468 -25.70 -1.14 -17.38
N VAL A 469 -25.71 0.19 -17.49
CA VAL A 469 -24.62 1.03 -16.98
C VAL A 469 -24.56 0.94 -15.47
N VAL A 470 -23.44 0.46 -14.92
CA VAL A 470 -23.22 0.31 -13.48
C VAL A 470 -22.30 1.40 -12.94
N ARG A 471 -21.29 1.80 -13.73
CA ARG A 471 -20.33 2.85 -13.36
C ARG A 471 -20.04 3.74 -14.55
N ILE A 472 -19.92 5.04 -14.28
CA ILE A 472 -19.42 6.04 -15.24
C ILE A 472 -18.19 6.67 -14.60
N SER A 473 -17.02 6.41 -15.16
CA SER A 473 -15.73 6.95 -14.73
C SER A 473 -15.27 8.00 -15.76
N PRO A 474 -14.99 9.25 -15.36
CA PRO A 474 -14.36 10.19 -16.29
C PRO A 474 -12.93 9.73 -16.61
N VAL A 475 -12.66 9.38 -17.88
CA VAL A 475 -11.34 8.91 -18.35
C VAL A 475 -10.82 9.92 -19.39
N PHE A 476 -10.09 10.90 -18.90
CA PHE A 476 -9.52 11.99 -19.72
C PHE A 476 -8.25 11.54 -20.46
N ALA A 477 -8.35 10.48 -21.25
CA ALA A 477 -7.33 10.06 -22.21
C ALA A 477 -7.64 10.62 -23.62
N PRO A 478 -6.63 10.79 -24.50
CA PRO A 478 -6.88 10.99 -25.93
C PRO A 478 -7.48 9.72 -26.54
N ALA A 479 -8.53 9.88 -27.34
CA ALA A 479 -9.22 8.75 -27.99
C ALA A 479 -8.26 7.90 -28.84
N ARG A 480 -8.34 6.57 -28.70
CA ARG A 480 -7.55 5.60 -29.50
C ARG A 480 -8.20 5.27 -30.86
N LEU A 481 -9.07 6.14 -31.38
CA LEU A 481 -9.88 5.88 -32.57
C LEU A 481 -9.31 6.62 -33.81
N PRO A 482 -9.02 5.92 -34.92
CA PRO A 482 -8.41 6.54 -36.12
C PRO A 482 -9.22 7.67 -36.77
N GLU A 483 -10.55 7.67 -36.61
CA GLU A 483 -11.45 8.59 -37.31
C GLU A 483 -11.49 10.01 -36.69
N ASP A 484 -11.05 10.17 -35.42
CA ASP A 484 -10.98 11.48 -34.74
C ASP A 484 -9.63 12.20 -34.95
N ALA A 485 -8.70 11.62 -35.71
CA ALA A 485 -7.36 12.18 -35.96
C ALA A 485 -7.35 13.59 -36.58
N GLY A 486 -8.47 14.05 -37.14
CA GLY A 486 -8.65 15.41 -37.68
C GLY A 486 -9.27 16.43 -36.71
N ARG A 487 -9.65 16.06 -35.47
CA ARG A 487 -10.42 16.94 -34.54
C ARG A 487 -9.88 17.02 -33.10
N GLY A 488 -8.58 16.79 -32.92
CA GLY A 488 -7.89 17.07 -31.66
C GLY A 488 -8.27 16.13 -30.51
N VAL A 489 -7.96 16.53 -29.27
CA VAL A 489 -8.11 15.68 -28.08
C VAL A 489 -9.59 15.59 -27.67
N ALA A 490 -10.31 14.62 -28.25
CA ALA A 490 -11.63 14.24 -27.80
C ALA A 490 -11.56 13.73 -26.35
N LYS A 491 -12.22 14.42 -25.42
CA LYS A 491 -12.39 13.94 -24.04
C LYS A 491 -13.32 12.73 -24.05
N VAL A 492 -12.94 11.66 -23.36
CA VAL A 492 -13.68 10.41 -23.27
C VAL A 492 -14.18 10.20 -21.84
N VAL A 493 -15.18 9.32 -21.68
CA VAL A 493 -15.71 8.83 -20.42
C VAL A 493 -15.81 7.31 -20.53
N GLU A 494 -15.30 6.59 -19.53
CA GLU A 494 -15.40 5.13 -19.45
C GLU A 494 -16.74 4.77 -18.77
N CYS A 495 -17.62 4.12 -19.52
CA CYS A 495 -18.80 3.48 -18.99
C CYS A 495 -18.52 1.99 -18.78
N VAL A 496 -18.74 1.49 -17.56
CA VAL A 496 -18.74 0.05 -17.27
C VAL A 496 -20.20 -0.40 -17.25
N LEU A 497 -20.51 -1.41 -18.07
CA LEU A 497 -21.83 -2.01 -18.19
C LEU A 497 -21.79 -3.49 -17.80
N GLU A 498 -22.79 -3.95 -17.07
CA GLU A 498 -22.99 -5.37 -16.74
C GLU A 498 -24.12 -5.96 -17.57
N PHE A 499 -23.95 -7.20 -18.06
CA PHE A 499 -25.01 -7.89 -18.79
C PHE A 499 -26.13 -8.36 -17.85
N GLU A 500 -27.39 -8.11 -18.21
CA GLU A 500 -28.56 -8.55 -17.43
C GLU A 500 -28.76 -10.09 -17.46
N SER A 501 -28.06 -10.81 -18.33
CA SER A 501 -28.04 -12.27 -18.41
C SER A 501 -26.73 -12.77 -19.04
N ALA A 502 -26.42 -14.05 -18.86
CA ALA A 502 -25.14 -14.65 -19.28
C ALA A 502 -24.85 -14.46 -20.79
N ALA A 503 -23.90 -13.57 -21.10
CA ALA A 503 -23.45 -13.31 -22.46
C ALA A 503 -22.49 -14.40 -22.97
N LYS A 504 -22.75 -14.93 -24.17
CA LYS A 504 -21.81 -15.84 -24.87
C LYS A 504 -20.81 -15.04 -25.68
N ALA A 505 -19.80 -14.49 -25.01
CA ALA A 505 -18.74 -13.69 -25.62
C ALA A 505 -17.37 -14.02 -25.02
N ARG A 506 -16.29 -13.52 -25.63
CA ARG A 506 -14.90 -13.69 -25.17
C ARG A 506 -14.33 -12.36 -24.67
N VAL A 507 -13.57 -12.41 -23.58
CA VAL A 507 -12.80 -11.24 -23.10
C VAL A 507 -11.84 -10.77 -24.19
N GLY A 508 -11.71 -9.46 -24.34
CA GLY A 508 -10.92 -8.82 -25.40
C GLY A 508 -11.67 -8.58 -26.71
N GLN A 509 -12.93 -9.03 -26.87
CA GLN A 509 -13.71 -8.72 -28.07
C GLN A 509 -14.17 -7.26 -28.09
N HIS A 510 -14.01 -6.62 -29.25
CA HIS A 510 -14.56 -5.29 -29.52
C HIS A 510 -16.08 -5.35 -29.70
N VAL A 511 -16.77 -4.37 -29.13
CA VAL A 511 -18.22 -4.23 -29.18
C VAL A 511 -18.63 -2.79 -29.45
N ARG A 512 -19.75 -2.64 -30.15
CA ARG A 512 -20.49 -1.39 -30.27
C ARG A 512 -21.61 -1.36 -29.23
N VAL A 513 -21.72 -0.26 -28.49
CA VAL A 513 -22.68 -0.07 -27.41
C VAL A 513 -23.61 1.08 -27.78
N GLU A 514 -24.90 0.82 -27.93
CA GLU A 514 -25.93 1.83 -28.19
C GLU A 514 -26.77 2.10 -26.93
N PHE A 515 -26.70 3.32 -26.41
CA PHE A 515 -27.47 3.74 -25.23
C PHE A 515 -28.88 4.16 -25.65
N ARG A 516 -29.89 3.61 -24.96
CA ARG A 516 -31.32 3.88 -25.19
C ARG A 516 -31.94 4.58 -23.97
N LYS A 517 -32.82 5.54 -24.25
CA LYS A 517 -33.52 6.36 -23.25
C LYS A 517 -34.68 5.62 -22.61
#